data_AF-A0A7S2ARG5-F1
#
_entry.id   AF-A0A7S2ARG5-F1
#
_cell.length_a   1.000
_cell.length_b   1.000
_cell.length_c   1.000
_cell.angle_alpha   90.00
_cell.angle_beta   90.00
_cell.angle_gamma   90.00
#
_symmetry.space_group_name_H-M   'P 1'
#
loop_
_entity.id
_entity.type
_entity.pdbx_description
1 polymer ?
#
loop_
_entity_poly.entity_id
_entity_poly.type
_entity_poly.pdbx_seq_one_letter_code
_entity_poly.pdbx_strand_id
1 'polypeptide(L)'
;MATPFRLDESVDLEGFAKSVKFMADAGCDGCTIVGVLGESNRVLDSERAALIQTAVESVKDCGRLFPICVGTSHAGTAATVGLSQMAQELGAAAVMVTPTKEPSPASDDTIVELYARVADGCPGLPIVCQDHPASTQVHMTPRLVARIAHEVAAVQCIKLEALPTPVRIA
;
A
#
# COMPACT_ATOMS: atom_id res chain seq x y z
N MET A 1 -7.07 -5.13 3.61
CA MET A 1 -7.62 -6.49 3.76
C MET A 1 -6.57 -7.35 4.45
N ALA A 2 -7.00 -8.28 5.32
CA ALA A 2 -6.08 -9.22 5.98
C ALA A 2 -5.56 -10.28 4.99
N THR A 3 -4.38 -10.83 5.28
CA THR A 3 -3.80 -11.96 4.55
C THR A 3 -4.05 -13.23 5.38
N PRO A 4 -4.84 -14.19 4.89
CA PRO A 4 -5.05 -15.45 5.61
C PRO A 4 -3.82 -16.36 5.46
N PHE A 5 -3.47 -17.02 6.54
CA PHE A 5 -2.36 -17.97 6.62
C PHE A 5 -2.87 -19.34 7.07
N ARG A 6 -2.21 -20.39 6.60
CA ARG A 6 -2.39 -21.75 7.08
C ARG A 6 -1.71 -21.93 8.44
N LEU A 7 -1.96 -23.07 9.08
CA LEU A 7 -1.33 -23.41 10.37
C LEU A 7 0.20 -23.55 10.29
N ASP A 8 0.73 -23.83 9.09
CA ASP A 8 2.18 -23.89 8.82
C ASP A 8 2.77 -22.53 8.41
N GLU A 9 2.01 -21.45 8.61
CA GLU A 9 2.36 -20.06 8.26
C GLU A 9 2.48 -19.76 6.75
N SER A 10 2.21 -20.73 5.88
CA SER A 10 2.14 -20.46 4.44
C SER A 10 0.88 -19.65 4.09
N VAL A 11 0.97 -18.79 3.07
CA VAL A 11 -0.17 -18.00 2.60
C VAL A 11 -1.30 -18.88 2.08
N ASP A 12 -2.53 -18.64 2.56
CA ASP A 12 -3.73 -19.29 2.05
C ASP A 12 -4.34 -18.50 0.87
N LEU A 13 -3.82 -18.74 -0.33
CA LEU A 13 -4.30 -18.05 -1.55
C LEU A 13 -5.77 -18.33 -1.87
N GLU A 14 -6.29 -19.52 -1.53
CA GLU A 14 -7.70 -19.86 -1.77
C GLU A 14 -8.62 -19.06 -0.84
N GLY A 15 -8.29 -19.03 0.46
CA GLY A 15 -9.00 -18.19 1.44
C GLY A 15 -8.89 -16.70 1.12
N PHE A 16 -7.73 -16.27 0.61
CA PHE A 16 -7.51 -14.89 0.18
C PHE A 16 -8.38 -14.51 -1.01
N ALA A 17 -8.45 -15.34 -2.06
CA ALA A 17 -9.32 -15.14 -3.22
C ALA A 17 -10.80 -15.01 -2.81
N LYS A 18 -11.26 -15.88 -1.92
CA LYS A 18 -12.62 -15.82 -1.36
C LYS A 18 -12.87 -14.51 -0.60
N SER A 19 -11.87 -14.04 0.15
CA SER A 19 -11.96 -12.78 0.89
C SER A 19 -12.05 -11.58 -0.04
N VAL A 20 -11.24 -11.54 -1.10
CA VAL A 20 -11.29 -10.48 -2.13
C VAL A 20 -12.66 -10.45 -2.78
N LYS A 21 -13.16 -11.60 -3.24
CA LYS A 21 -14.47 -11.71 -3.86
C LYS A 21 -15.59 -11.27 -2.91
N PHE A 22 -15.52 -11.69 -1.65
CA PHE A 22 -16.48 -11.26 -0.63
C PHE A 22 -16.51 -9.74 -0.48
N MET A 23 -15.35 -9.06 -0.45
CA MET A 23 -15.32 -7.59 -0.38
C MET A 23 -15.99 -6.93 -1.60
N ALA A 24 -15.79 -7.50 -2.79
CA ALA A 24 -16.45 -7.03 -4.01
C ALA A 24 -17.96 -7.24 -3.98
N ASP A 25 -18.42 -8.42 -3.55
CA ASP A 25 -19.83 -8.78 -3.46
C ASP A 25 -20.54 -8.02 -2.33
N ALA A 26 -19.83 -7.64 -1.26
CA ALA A 26 -20.31 -6.79 -0.17
C ALA A 26 -20.47 -5.30 -0.57
N GLY A 27 -20.12 -4.94 -1.81
CA GLY A 27 -20.32 -3.59 -2.34
C GLY A 27 -19.17 -2.62 -2.06
N CYS A 28 -17.98 -3.08 -1.67
CA CYS A 28 -16.81 -2.19 -1.55
C CYS A 28 -16.38 -1.66 -2.92
N ASP A 29 -15.89 -0.43 -3.02
CA ASP A 29 -15.47 0.10 -4.32
C ASP A 29 -14.18 -0.54 -4.84
N GLY A 30 -13.27 -0.93 -3.95
CA GLY A 30 -12.02 -1.64 -4.24
C GLY A 30 -11.43 -2.22 -2.96
N CYS A 31 -10.18 -2.69 -3.00
CA CYS A 31 -9.48 -3.14 -1.79
C CYS A 31 -8.00 -2.78 -1.77
N THR A 32 -7.47 -2.56 -0.57
CA THR A 32 -6.03 -2.45 -0.33
C THR A 32 -5.50 -3.76 0.25
N ILE A 33 -4.45 -4.31 -0.35
CA ILE A 33 -3.78 -5.55 0.06
C ILE A 33 -2.33 -5.27 0.45
N VAL A 34 -1.73 -6.19 1.21
CA VAL A 34 -0.31 -6.13 1.61
C VAL A 34 0.10 -4.80 2.26
N GLY A 35 -0.82 -4.21 3.04
CA GLY A 35 -0.50 -3.12 3.98
C GLY A 35 -0.22 -3.66 5.39
N VAL A 36 -0.18 -2.77 6.38
CA VAL A 36 0.05 -3.16 7.80
C VAL A 36 -0.97 -4.18 8.30
N LEU A 37 -2.27 -3.95 8.09
CA LEU A 37 -3.33 -4.92 8.43
C LEU A 37 -3.26 -6.19 7.56
N GLY A 38 -2.66 -6.10 6.38
CA GLY A 38 -2.39 -7.25 5.51
C GLY A 38 -1.12 -8.01 5.90
N GLU A 39 -0.51 -7.68 7.05
CA GLU A 39 0.70 -8.32 7.58
C GLU A 39 1.84 -8.34 6.55
N SER A 40 2.06 -7.21 5.87
CA SER A 40 3.08 -7.09 4.81
C SER A 40 4.50 -7.46 5.24
N ASN A 41 4.78 -7.44 6.55
CA ASN A 41 6.04 -7.83 7.17
C ASN A 41 6.20 -9.35 7.39
N ARG A 42 5.14 -10.14 7.16
CA ARG A 42 5.15 -11.62 7.24
C ARG A 42 5.08 -12.30 5.89
N VAL A 43 5.04 -11.52 4.80
CA VAL A 43 4.87 -12.00 3.43
C VAL A 43 6.22 -11.90 2.71
N LEU A 44 6.68 -13.01 2.16
CA LEU A 44 7.86 -13.07 1.30
C LEU A 44 7.59 -12.39 -0.05
N ASP A 45 8.63 -11.96 -0.77
CA ASP A 45 8.45 -11.30 -2.08
C ASP A 45 7.79 -12.22 -3.12
N SER A 46 8.08 -13.51 -3.10
CA SER A 46 7.40 -14.50 -3.96
C SER A 46 5.92 -14.64 -3.63
N GLU A 47 5.56 -14.62 -2.35
CA GLU A 47 4.18 -14.68 -1.88
C GLU A 47 3.42 -13.39 -2.20
N ARG A 48 4.10 -12.25 -2.14
CA ARG A 48 3.54 -10.94 -2.52
C ARG A 48 3.07 -10.95 -3.98
N ALA A 49 3.90 -11.45 -4.90
CA ALA A 49 3.51 -11.55 -6.30
C ALA A 49 2.26 -12.44 -6.48
N ALA A 50 2.23 -13.60 -5.80
CA ALA A 50 1.09 -14.51 -5.84
C ALA A 50 -0.20 -13.89 -5.26
N LEU A 51 -0.10 -13.12 -4.18
CA LEU A 51 -1.22 -12.38 -3.60
C LEU A 51 -1.76 -11.32 -4.56
N ILE A 52 -0.90 -10.54 -5.20
CA ILE A 52 -1.34 -9.51 -6.15
C ILE A 52 -2.07 -10.15 -7.34
N GLN A 53 -1.45 -11.18 -7.94
CA GLN A 53 -2.07 -11.94 -9.05
C GLN A 53 -3.42 -12.52 -8.64
N THR A 54 -3.48 -13.14 -7.46
CA THR A 54 -4.72 -13.74 -6.95
C THR A 54 -5.80 -12.68 -6.75
N ALA A 55 -5.48 -11.52 -6.16
CA ALA A 55 -6.45 -10.45 -5.95
C ALA A 55 -6.98 -9.87 -7.27
N VAL A 56 -6.08 -9.58 -8.21
CA VAL A 56 -6.44 -9.02 -9.53
C VAL A 56 -7.27 -10.02 -10.33
N GLU A 57 -6.91 -11.30 -10.34
CA GLU A 57 -7.67 -12.34 -11.02
C GLU A 57 -9.07 -12.53 -10.41
N SER A 58 -9.16 -12.54 -9.07
CA SER A 58 -10.41 -12.81 -8.34
C SER A 58 -11.53 -11.81 -8.64
N VAL A 59 -11.20 -10.63 -9.17
CA VAL A 59 -12.17 -9.55 -9.42
C VAL A 59 -12.45 -9.29 -10.89
N LYS A 60 -11.80 -10.01 -11.82
CA LYS A 60 -12.03 -9.84 -13.26
C LYS A 60 -13.48 -10.11 -13.65
N ASP A 61 -14.08 -11.12 -13.03
CA ASP A 61 -15.45 -11.56 -13.33
C ASP A 61 -16.51 -10.88 -12.45
N CYS A 62 -16.15 -9.87 -11.65
CA CYS A 62 -17.10 -9.16 -10.79
C CYS A 62 -18.08 -8.24 -11.57
N GLY A 63 -17.96 -8.15 -12.90
CA GLY A 63 -18.87 -7.39 -13.77
C GLY A 63 -18.78 -5.86 -13.61
N ARG A 64 -17.86 -5.37 -12.78
CA ARG A 64 -17.56 -3.95 -12.57
C ARG A 64 -16.08 -3.78 -12.27
N LEU A 65 -15.59 -2.54 -12.40
CA LEU A 65 -14.25 -2.19 -11.95
C LEU A 65 -14.16 -2.33 -10.42
N PHE A 66 -13.13 -3.04 -9.97
CA PHE A 66 -12.78 -3.18 -8.56
C PHE A 66 -11.26 -3.01 -8.42
N PRO A 67 -10.74 -1.80 -8.19
CA PRO A 67 -9.32 -1.52 -8.17
C PRO A 67 -8.64 -2.18 -6.96
N ILE A 68 -7.50 -2.81 -7.22
CA ILE A 68 -6.61 -3.36 -6.20
C ILE A 68 -5.48 -2.35 -5.93
N CYS A 69 -5.41 -1.83 -4.71
CA CYS A 69 -4.31 -1.02 -4.23
C CYS A 69 -3.32 -1.89 -3.44
N VAL A 70 -2.02 -1.79 -3.75
CA VAL A 70 -1.00 -2.68 -3.15
C VAL A 70 -0.06 -1.88 -2.26
N GLY A 71 0.15 -2.31 -1.02
CA GLY A 71 1.20 -1.77 -0.17
C GLY A 71 2.60 -2.20 -0.66
N THR A 72 3.47 -1.23 -0.95
CA THR A 72 4.79 -1.46 -1.55
C THR A 72 5.93 -0.80 -0.77
N SER A 73 5.65 -0.41 0.48
CA SER A 73 6.61 0.28 1.35
C SER A 73 7.74 -0.65 1.77
N HIS A 74 8.97 -0.12 1.75
CA HIS A 74 10.17 -0.77 2.23
C HIS A 74 11.16 0.29 2.76
N ALA A 75 12.07 -0.10 3.65
CA ALA A 75 13.12 0.76 4.21
C ALA A 75 13.98 1.45 3.13
N GLY A 76 14.43 0.69 2.15
CA GLY A 76 15.17 1.21 0.99
C GLY A 76 14.26 1.74 -0.14
N THR A 77 14.58 2.93 -0.66
CA THR A 77 13.89 3.55 -1.81
C THR A 77 13.91 2.67 -3.06
N ALA A 78 15.06 2.08 -3.40
CA ALA A 78 15.16 1.22 -4.59
C ALA A 78 14.27 -0.03 -4.49
N ALA A 79 14.17 -0.62 -3.30
CA ALA A 79 13.27 -1.74 -3.04
C ALA A 79 11.80 -1.32 -3.11
N THR A 80 11.44 -0.15 -2.57
CA THR A 80 10.08 0.40 -2.70
C THR A 80 9.69 0.60 -4.17
N VAL A 81 10.62 1.12 -5.00
CA VAL A 81 10.40 1.25 -6.44
C VAL A 81 10.21 -0.12 -7.10
N GLY A 82 11.08 -1.09 -6.82
CA GLY A 82 10.98 -2.44 -7.39
C GLY A 82 9.67 -3.16 -7.01
N LEU A 83 9.23 -3.04 -5.76
CA LEU A 83 7.94 -3.58 -5.31
C LEU A 83 6.76 -2.88 -5.99
N SER A 84 6.87 -1.57 -6.24
CA SER A 84 5.85 -0.79 -6.94
C SER A 84 5.76 -1.14 -8.42
N GLN A 85 6.89 -1.38 -9.08
CA GLN A 85 6.96 -1.86 -10.46
C GLN A 85 6.35 -3.26 -10.58
N MET A 86 6.70 -4.18 -9.69
CA MET A 86 6.07 -5.51 -9.62
C MET A 86 4.55 -5.39 -9.46
N ALA A 87 4.07 -4.52 -8.56
CA ALA A 87 2.64 -4.31 -8.39
C ALA A 87 1.99 -3.77 -9.67
N GLN A 88 2.63 -2.81 -10.36
CA GLN A 88 2.16 -2.27 -11.64
C GLN A 88 2.04 -3.36 -12.71
N GLU A 89 3.10 -4.14 -12.90
CA GLU A 89 3.17 -5.22 -13.89
C GLU A 89 2.09 -6.30 -13.65
N LEU A 90 1.77 -6.55 -12.39
CA LEU A 90 0.74 -7.52 -11.98
C LEU A 90 -0.68 -6.93 -11.97
N GLY A 91 -0.87 -5.68 -12.38
CA GLY A 91 -2.18 -5.07 -12.57
C GLY A 91 -2.75 -4.34 -11.37
N ALA A 92 -1.91 -3.91 -10.42
CA ALA A 92 -2.34 -2.99 -9.37
C ALA A 92 -2.89 -1.70 -9.98
N ALA A 93 -4.02 -1.23 -9.46
CA ALA A 93 -4.64 0.03 -9.88
C ALA A 93 -4.02 1.25 -9.19
N ALA A 94 -3.34 1.03 -8.05
CA ALA A 94 -2.57 2.03 -7.31
C ALA A 94 -1.59 1.33 -6.37
N VAL A 95 -0.58 2.06 -5.91
CA VAL A 95 0.31 1.61 -4.83
C VAL A 95 0.15 2.49 -3.59
N MET A 96 0.38 1.91 -2.41
CA MET A 96 0.37 2.63 -1.14
C MET A 96 1.78 2.62 -0.54
N VAL A 97 2.31 3.81 -0.31
CA VAL A 97 3.69 4.05 0.13
C VAL A 97 3.70 4.91 1.39
N THR A 98 4.40 4.43 2.41
CA THR A 98 4.75 5.18 3.62
C THR A 98 6.27 5.15 3.80
N PRO A 99 6.91 6.26 4.20
CA PRO A 99 8.29 6.24 4.67
C PRO A 99 8.37 5.45 5.98
N THR A 100 9.52 4.82 6.24
CA THR A 100 9.84 4.13 7.51
C THR A 100 11.07 4.72 8.16
N LYS A 101 11.15 4.64 9.49
CA LYS A 101 12.28 5.17 10.23
C LYS A 101 13.55 4.38 9.92
N GLU A 102 14.56 5.11 9.50
CA GLU A 102 15.93 4.61 9.31
C GLU A 102 16.86 5.11 10.42
N PRO A 103 18.06 4.51 10.58
CA PRO A 103 19.05 4.96 11.56
C PRO A 103 19.44 6.44 11.40
N SER A 104 19.51 6.92 10.16
CA SER A 104 19.63 8.35 9.87
C SER A 104 18.23 8.97 9.82
N PRO A 105 17.98 10.10 10.50
CA PRO A 105 16.72 10.82 10.35
C PRO A 105 16.49 11.17 8.88
N ALA A 106 15.32 10.79 8.35
CA ALA A 106 14.89 11.25 7.04
C ALA A 106 14.56 12.75 7.11
N SER A 107 15.07 13.53 6.16
CA SER A 107 14.60 14.90 5.97
C SER A 107 13.30 14.90 5.17
N ASP A 108 12.55 16.00 5.24
CA ASP A 108 11.40 16.26 4.38
C ASP A 108 11.75 16.05 2.89
N ASP A 109 12.95 16.46 2.47
CA ASP A 109 13.42 16.30 1.08
C ASP A 109 13.59 14.82 0.70
N THR A 110 14.17 14.00 1.58
CA THR A 110 14.32 12.55 1.33
C THR A 110 12.96 11.86 1.25
N ILE A 111 11.98 12.30 2.04
CA ILE A 111 10.62 11.75 1.98
C ILE A 111 9.94 12.14 0.67
N VAL A 112 10.05 13.40 0.22
CA VAL A 112 9.52 13.81 -1.08
C VAL A 112 10.20 13.05 -2.23
N GLU A 113 11.53 12.88 -2.14
CA GLU A 113 12.30 12.12 -3.13
C GLU A 113 11.83 10.66 -3.24
N LEU A 114 11.49 10.00 -2.12
CA LEU A 114 10.91 8.65 -2.14
C LEU A 114 9.67 8.59 -3.05
N TYR A 115 8.73 9.51 -2.88
CA TYR A 115 7.51 9.55 -3.70
C TYR A 115 7.80 9.87 -5.16
N ALA A 116 8.71 10.82 -5.43
CA ALA A 116 9.13 11.15 -6.79
C ALA A 116 9.77 9.93 -7.50
N ARG A 117 10.65 9.19 -6.80
CA ARG A 117 11.31 8.00 -7.33
C ARG A 117 10.32 6.87 -7.64
N VAL A 118 9.28 6.70 -6.82
CA VAL A 118 8.21 5.74 -7.11
C VAL A 118 7.39 6.18 -8.32
N ALA A 119 7.07 7.48 -8.42
CA ALA A 119 6.34 8.03 -9.56
C ALA A 119 7.10 7.86 -10.89
N ASP A 120 8.40 8.15 -10.89
CA ASP A 120 9.28 7.97 -12.06
C ASP A 120 9.41 6.49 -12.44
N GLY A 121 9.51 5.61 -11.45
CA GLY A 121 9.64 4.17 -11.66
C GLY A 121 8.35 3.48 -12.11
N CYS A 122 7.18 4.08 -11.85
CA CYS A 122 5.86 3.53 -12.16
C CYS A 122 4.98 4.54 -12.92
N PRO A 123 5.31 4.92 -14.16
CA PRO A 123 4.61 5.98 -14.87
C PRO A 123 3.11 5.68 -14.99
N GLY A 124 2.29 6.69 -14.66
CA GLY A 124 0.82 6.60 -14.74
C GLY A 124 0.14 5.82 -13.61
N LEU A 125 0.87 5.23 -12.67
CA LEU A 125 0.29 4.53 -11.53
C LEU A 125 0.04 5.52 -10.37
N PRO A 126 -1.22 5.66 -9.90
CA PRO A 126 -1.52 6.48 -8.72
C PRO A 126 -0.83 5.96 -7.46
N ILE A 127 -0.37 6.90 -6.63
CA ILE A 127 0.25 6.63 -5.34
C ILE A 127 -0.67 7.14 -4.22
N VAL A 128 -0.89 6.29 -3.23
CA VAL A 128 -1.50 6.63 -1.95
C VAL A 128 -0.37 6.93 -0.96
N CYS A 129 -0.26 8.19 -0.53
CA CYS A 129 0.62 8.60 0.55
C CYS A 129 0.00 8.18 1.88
N GLN A 130 0.62 7.22 2.57
CA GLN A 130 0.16 6.75 3.87
C GLN A 130 0.95 7.42 4.99
N ASP A 131 0.25 8.06 5.91
CA ASP A 131 0.81 8.69 7.12
C ASP A 131 0.45 7.84 8.34
N HIS A 132 1.27 6.83 8.64
CA HIS A 132 1.02 5.87 9.72
C HIS A 132 2.19 5.75 10.72
N PRO A 133 2.47 6.82 11.49
CA PRO A 133 3.62 6.88 12.40
C PRO A 133 3.61 5.80 13.50
N ALA A 134 2.45 5.22 13.82
CA ALA A 134 2.34 4.16 14.82
C ALA A 134 3.16 2.91 14.44
N SER A 135 3.22 2.56 13.15
CA SER A 135 4.05 1.45 12.67
C SER A 135 5.40 1.92 12.12
N THR A 136 5.47 3.11 11.54
CA THR A 136 6.65 3.55 10.79
C THR A 136 7.61 4.42 11.58
N GLN A 137 7.16 5.01 12.69
CA GLN A 137 7.90 5.99 13.49
C GLN A 137 8.35 7.24 12.70
N VAL A 138 7.77 7.48 11.52
CA VAL A 138 7.98 8.70 10.72
C VAL A 138 6.75 9.57 10.86
N HIS A 139 6.93 10.76 11.43
CA HIS A 139 5.88 11.76 11.57
C HIS A 139 5.96 12.74 10.41
N MET A 140 4.96 12.76 9.54
CA MET A 140 4.87 13.74 8.46
C MET A 140 4.04 14.94 8.91
N THR A 141 4.59 16.14 8.83
CA THR A 141 3.81 17.34 9.14
C THR A 141 2.76 17.60 8.06
N PRO A 142 1.64 18.30 8.36
CA PRO A 142 0.68 18.70 7.32
C PRO A 142 1.33 19.48 6.17
N ARG A 143 2.38 20.27 6.46
CA ARG A 143 3.16 20.99 5.45
C ARG A 143 3.89 20.03 4.52
N LEU A 144 4.52 18.98 5.06
CA LEU A 144 5.20 17.96 4.26
C LEU A 144 4.20 17.17 3.40
N VAL A 145 3.07 16.74 3.97
CA VAL A 145 2.02 16.02 3.22
C VAL A 145 1.48 16.87 2.07
N ALA A 146 1.20 18.16 2.32
CA ALA A 146 0.78 19.09 1.27
C ALA A 146 1.87 19.27 0.19
N ARG A 147 3.13 19.38 0.61
CA ARG A 147 4.27 19.48 -0.31
C ARG A 147 4.37 18.25 -1.22
N ILE A 148 4.25 17.04 -0.68
CA ILE A 148 4.26 15.79 -1.45
C ILE A 148 3.13 15.79 -2.50
N ALA A 149 1.90 16.14 -2.09
CA ALA A 149 0.74 16.17 -2.98
C ALA A 149 0.86 17.24 -4.09
N HIS A 150 1.59 18.33 -3.84
CA HIS A 150 1.83 19.39 -4.83
C HIS A 150 3.01 19.09 -5.77
N GLU A 151 4.10 18.53 -5.25
CA GLU A 151 5.33 18.28 -6.03
C GLU A 151 5.30 16.97 -6.80
N VAL A 152 4.53 15.97 -6.33
CA VAL A 152 4.47 14.63 -6.95
C VAL A 152 3.05 14.37 -7.44
N ALA A 153 2.77 14.70 -8.71
CA ALA A 153 1.43 14.59 -9.31
C ALA A 153 0.84 13.17 -9.29
N ALA A 154 1.68 12.12 -9.19
CA ALA A 154 1.23 10.75 -9.05
C ALA A 154 0.58 10.47 -7.67
N VAL A 155 0.87 11.27 -6.64
CA VAL A 155 0.23 11.17 -5.33
C VAL A 155 -1.18 11.76 -5.40
N GLN A 156 -2.16 10.88 -5.54
CA GLN A 156 -3.56 11.24 -5.79
C GLN A 156 -4.47 10.99 -4.57
N CYS A 157 -3.94 10.35 -3.53
CA CYS A 157 -4.68 10.06 -2.31
C CYS A 157 -3.76 10.15 -1.10
N ILE A 158 -4.30 10.64 0.01
CA ILE A 158 -3.63 10.67 1.32
C ILE A 158 -4.44 9.80 2.27
N LYS A 159 -3.79 8.77 2.83
CA LYS A 159 -4.34 7.95 3.91
C LYS A 159 -3.76 8.44 5.23
N LEU A 160 -4.46 9.39 5.86
CA LEU A 160 -4.07 9.98 7.15
C LEU A 160 -4.44 9.05 8.30
N GLU A 161 -3.43 8.53 9.00
CA GLU A 161 -3.60 7.66 10.17
C GLU A 161 -2.83 8.17 11.40
N ALA A 162 -2.15 9.31 11.28
CA ALA A 162 -1.51 9.98 12.40
C ALA A 162 -2.54 10.58 13.37
N LEU A 163 -2.17 10.60 14.65
CA LEU A 163 -2.92 11.27 15.70
C LEU A 163 -2.77 12.80 15.57
N PRO A 164 -3.77 13.60 16.01
CA PRO A 164 -4.85 13.26 16.93
C PRO A 164 -6.09 12.66 16.25
N THR A 165 -6.48 11.45 16.66
CA THR A 165 -7.89 11.05 16.56
C THR A 165 -8.70 11.81 17.62
N PRO A 166 -9.99 12.12 17.37
CA PRO A 166 -10.87 12.65 18.40
C PRO A 166 -10.76 11.80 19.67
N VAL A 167 -10.72 12.44 20.84
CA VAL A 167 -10.75 11.72 22.12
C VAL A 167 -11.96 10.78 22.09
N ARG A 168 -11.77 9.50 22.43
CA ARG A 168 -12.91 8.60 22.65
C ARG A 168 -13.75 9.20 23.76
N ILE A 169 -14.88 9.83 23.42
CA ILE A 169 -15.84 10.29 24.40
C ILE A 169 -16.49 9.01 24.94
N ALA A 170 -16.27 8.76 26.24
CA ALA A 170 -16.93 7.69 26.97
C ALA A 170 -18.43 7.99 27.13
#